data_AF-A0A4R5VSW0-F1
#
_entry.id   AF-A0A4R5VSW0-F1
#
_cell.length_a   1.000
_cell.length_b   1.000
_cell.length_c   1.000
_cell.angle_alpha   90.00
_cell.angle_beta   90.00
_cell.angle_gamma   90.00
#
_symmetry.space_group_name_H-M   'P 1'
#
loop_
_entity.id
_entity.type
_entity.pdbx_description
1 polymer ?
#
loop_
_entity_poly.entity_id
_entity_poly.type
_entity_poly.pdbx_seq_one_letter_code
_entity_poly.pdbx_strand_id
1 'polypeptide(L)'
;MSGNKKWWMLAAMFWMLIIFLVTQLPYFTGERTASAINEVSGAGKGLIDELNFMIRKASHFSAFGILAFLFYKVMSNYRFAYFFAWVTAFLYAMSDEWHQSFMPDRMASFKDVLIDGGGAFLALVLTFLVSRWRKAVGS
;
A
#
# COMPACT_ATOMS: atom_id res chain seq x y z
N MET A 1 20.87 12.89 -15.92
CA MET A 1 19.88 11.91 -15.41
C MET A 1 18.65 12.56 -14.74
N SER A 2 18.22 13.77 -15.14
CA SER A 2 17.08 14.48 -14.51
C SER A 2 15.71 14.20 -15.15
N GLY A 3 15.67 13.72 -16.40
CA GLY A 3 14.42 13.48 -17.15
C GLY A 3 13.52 12.41 -16.54
N ASN A 4 14.10 11.31 -16.04
CA ASN A 4 13.32 10.17 -15.54
C ASN A 4 12.68 10.42 -14.18
N LYS A 5 13.24 11.30 -13.35
CA LYS A 5 12.71 11.57 -12.00
C LYS A 5 11.35 12.22 -12.03
N LYS A 6 11.10 13.13 -12.98
CA LYS A 6 9.80 13.79 -13.14
C LYS A 6 8.70 12.76 -13.42
N TRP A 7 8.97 11.78 -14.27
CA TRP A 7 8.03 10.68 -14.54
C TRP A 7 7.79 9.80 -13.31
N TRP A 8 8.82 9.49 -12.52
CA TRP A 8 8.65 8.75 -11.27
C TRP A 8 7.85 9.55 -10.22
N MET A 9 8.04 10.87 -10.15
CA MET A 9 7.24 11.74 -9.27
C MET A 9 5.77 11.75 -9.71
N LEU A 10 5.51 11.92 -11.01
CA LEU A 10 4.15 11.86 -11.56
C LEU A 10 3.50 10.51 -11.29
N ALA A 11 4.24 9.41 -11.49
CA ALA A 11 3.76 8.07 -11.17
C ALA A 11 3.46 7.90 -9.67
N ALA A 12 4.31 8.41 -8.78
CA ALA A 12 4.07 8.39 -7.34
C ALA A 12 2.82 9.19 -6.96
N MET A 13 2.66 10.40 -7.49
CA MET A 13 1.48 11.24 -7.24
C MET A 13 0.20 10.58 -7.78
N PHE A 14 0.26 10.02 -8.98
CA PHE A 14 -0.86 9.29 -9.56
C PHE A 14 -1.22 8.04 -8.74
N TRP A 15 -0.21 7.31 -8.25
CA TRP A 15 -0.43 6.14 -7.41
C TRP A 15 -1.01 6.53 -6.03
N MET A 16 -0.55 7.63 -5.42
CA MET A 16 -1.16 8.18 -4.22
C MET A 16 -2.64 8.50 -4.45
N LEU A 17 -2.98 9.13 -5.58
CA LEU A 17 -4.36 9.40 -5.95
C LEU A 17 -5.18 8.10 -6.11
N ILE A 18 -4.62 7.05 -6.72
CA ILE A 18 -5.29 5.75 -6.82
C ILE A 18 -5.55 5.17 -5.43
N ILE A 19 -4.54 5.16 -4.55
CA ILE A 19 -4.71 4.67 -3.17
C ILE A 19 -5.83 5.46 -2.50
N PHE A 20 -5.78 6.78 -2.56
CA PHE A 20 -6.79 7.64 -1.96
C PHE A 20 -8.21 7.36 -2.50
N LEU A 21 -8.38 7.28 -3.82
CA LEU A 21 -9.68 7.01 -4.41
C LEU A 21 -10.20 5.62 -4.06
N VAL A 22 -9.35 4.59 -4.12
CA VAL A 22 -9.72 3.20 -3.85
C VAL A 22 -10.08 3.00 -2.38
N THR A 23 -9.30 3.60 -1.48
CA THR A 23 -9.51 3.48 -0.03
C THR A 23 -10.74 4.23 0.46
N GLN A 24 -11.14 5.29 -0.23
CA GLN A 24 -12.39 6.02 0.03
C GLN A 24 -13.66 5.26 -0.40
N LEU A 25 -13.54 4.22 -1.23
CA LEU A 25 -14.73 3.51 -1.67
C LEU A 25 -15.31 2.69 -0.51
N PRO A 26 -16.63 2.83 -0.22
CA PRO A 26 -17.29 2.06 0.84
C PRO A 26 -17.31 0.54 0.57
N TYR A 27 -16.94 0.09 -0.64
CA TYR A 27 -16.67 -1.32 -0.92
C TYR A 27 -15.53 -1.91 -0.10
N PHE A 28 -14.61 -1.07 0.41
CA PHE A 28 -13.55 -1.46 1.34
C PHE A 28 -13.98 -1.43 2.82
N THR A 29 -15.22 -1.03 3.11
CA THR A 29 -15.86 -1.20 4.43
C THR A 29 -16.66 -2.50 4.41
N GLY A 30 -16.14 -3.53 5.09
CA GLY A 30 -16.54 -4.93 4.89
C GLY A 30 -18.03 -5.26 5.13
N GLU A 31 -18.79 -4.40 5.80
CA GLU A 31 -20.16 -4.73 6.23
C GLU A 31 -21.18 -4.84 5.10
N ARG A 32 -21.09 -3.99 4.07
CA ARG A 32 -22.04 -3.99 2.94
C ARG A 32 -21.71 -5.09 1.92
N THR A 33 -20.43 -5.38 1.71
CA THR A 33 -19.96 -6.42 0.79
C THR A 33 -20.26 -7.82 1.33
N ALA A 34 -20.03 -8.04 2.63
CA ALA A 34 -20.43 -9.26 3.33
C ALA A 34 -21.91 -9.56 3.16
N SER A 35 -22.77 -8.56 3.40
CA SER A 35 -24.22 -8.72 3.34
C SER A 35 -24.72 -9.05 1.91
N ALA A 36 -24.18 -8.38 0.88
CA ALA A 36 -24.57 -8.61 -0.51
C ALA A 36 -24.05 -9.95 -1.07
N ILE A 37 -22.84 -10.39 -0.70
CA ILE A 37 -22.29 -11.70 -1.13
C ILE A 37 -23.01 -12.84 -0.42
N ASN A 38 -23.42 -12.66 0.84
CA ASN A 38 -24.17 -13.67 1.61
C ASN A 38 -25.55 -13.97 1.01
N GLU A 39 -26.22 -12.96 0.44
CA GLU A 39 -27.53 -13.15 -0.19
C GLU A 39 -27.44 -13.97 -1.49
N VAL A 40 -26.26 -13.97 -2.15
CA VAL A 40 -26.05 -14.60 -3.47
C VAL A 40 -25.34 -15.97 -3.40
N SER A 41 -24.44 -16.18 -2.44
CA SER A 41 -23.46 -17.30 -2.52
C SER A 41 -23.79 -18.54 -1.68
N GLY A 42 -24.64 -18.44 -0.65
CA GLY A 42 -24.96 -19.57 0.23
C GLY A 42 -23.77 -20.18 1.01
N ALA A 43 -22.57 -19.58 0.91
CA ALA A 43 -21.40 -20.01 1.65
C ALA A 43 -21.45 -19.46 3.09
N GLY A 44 -20.82 -20.17 4.04
CA GLY A 44 -20.84 -19.78 5.45
C GLY A 44 -20.28 -18.37 5.67
N LYS A 45 -21.13 -17.46 6.18
CA LYS A 45 -20.85 -16.04 6.44
C LYS A 45 -19.44 -15.75 6.98
N GLY A 46 -18.96 -16.56 7.94
CA GLY A 46 -17.64 -16.40 8.53
C GLY A 46 -16.47 -16.53 7.56
N LEU A 47 -16.55 -17.44 6.58
CA LEU A 47 -15.46 -17.67 5.63
C LEU A 47 -15.34 -16.52 4.61
N ILE A 48 -16.47 -16.01 4.13
CA ILE A 48 -16.50 -14.89 3.17
C ILE A 48 -15.96 -13.62 3.83
N ASP A 49 -16.34 -13.35 5.07
CA ASP A 49 -15.91 -12.16 5.80
C ASP A 49 -14.38 -12.20 6.06
N GLU A 50 -13.84 -13.37 6.41
CA GLU A 50 -12.41 -13.56 6.63
C GLU A 50 -11.59 -13.44 5.34
N LEU A 51 -12.06 -14.03 4.24
CA LEU A 51 -11.41 -13.90 2.92
C LEU A 51 -11.41 -12.44 2.44
N ASN A 52 -12.53 -11.74 2.56
CA ASN A 52 -12.62 -10.32 2.21
C ASN A 52 -11.67 -9.46 3.05
N PHE A 53 -11.56 -9.75 4.35
CA PHE A 53 -10.61 -9.09 5.24
C PHE A 53 -9.16 -9.34 4.81
N MET A 54 -8.79 -10.58 4.49
CA MET A 54 -7.44 -10.92 4.04
C MET A 54 -7.08 -10.28 2.70
N ILE A 55 -7.99 -10.34 1.70
CA ILE A 55 -7.78 -9.73 0.38
C ILE A 55 -7.59 -8.22 0.53
N ARG A 56 -8.39 -7.57 1.38
CA ARG A 56 -8.24 -6.14 1.67
C ARG A 56 -6.85 -5.84 2.22
N LYS A 57 -6.42 -6.56 3.27
CA LYS A 57 -5.11 -6.34 3.89
C LYS A 57 -3.96 -6.59 2.92
N ALA A 58 -4.04 -7.64 2.11
CA ALA A 58 -3.04 -7.92 1.08
C ALA A 58 -2.98 -6.83 0.00
N SER A 59 -4.14 -6.26 -0.37
CA SER A 59 -4.24 -5.18 -1.35
C SER A 59 -3.57 -3.90 -0.84
N HIS A 60 -3.88 -3.48 0.39
CA HIS A 60 -3.23 -2.32 1.01
C HIS A 60 -1.72 -2.54 1.18
N PHE A 61 -1.32 -3.69 1.75
CA PHE A 61 0.08 -4.08 1.88
C PHE A 61 0.86 -3.95 0.56
N SER A 62 0.27 -4.45 -0.54
CA SER A 62 0.87 -4.39 -1.87
C SER A 62 0.90 -2.95 -2.42
N ALA A 63 -0.17 -2.18 -2.23
CA ALA A 63 -0.29 -0.81 -2.72
C ALA A 63 0.76 0.12 -2.06
N PHE A 64 0.95 0.01 -0.74
CA PHE A 64 2.00 0.74 -0.02
C PHE A 64 3.40 0.22 -0.36
N GLY A 65 3.55 -1.06 -0.65
CA GLY A 65 4.79 -1.63 -1.22
C GLY A 65 5.19 -0.96 -2.55
N ILE A 66 4.24 -0.83 -3.47
CA ILE A 66 4.46 -0.13 -4.76
C ILE A 66 4.78 1.35 -4.54
N LEU A 67 4.06 2.02 -3.63
CA LEU A 67 4.30 3.42 -3.31
C LEU A 67 5.73 3.65 -2.77
N ALA A 68 6.19 2.78 -1.86
CA ALA A 68 7.54 2.84 -1.31
C ALA A 68 8.61 2.66 -2.41
N PHE A 69 8.39 1.74 -3.35
CA PHE A 69 9.26 1.58 -4.51
C PHE A 69 9.31 2.83 -5.39
N LEU A 70 8.16 3.47 -5.65
CA LEU A 70 8.09 4.71 -6.43
C LEU A 70 8.84 5.85 -5.73
N PHE A 71 8.67 6.02 -4.41
CA PHE A 71 9.45 6.98 -3.63
C PHE A 71 10.94 6.68 -3.68
N TYR A 72 11.34 5.40 -3.58
CA TYR A 72 12.74 5.02 -3.75
C TYR A 72 13.27 5.42 -5.13
N LYS A 73 12.51 5.23 -6.21
CA LYS A 73 12.94 5.67 -7.55
C LYS A 73 13.17 7.18 -7.63
N VAL A 74 12.29 7.97 -7.04
CA VAL A 74 12.44 9.43 -6.94
C VAL A 74 13.69 9.82 -6.13
N MET A 75 13.92 9.12 -5.02
CA MET A 75 14.95 9.43 -4.03
C MET A 75 16.28 8.70 -4.25
N SER A 76 16.40 7.86 -5.27
CA SER A 76 17.53 6.95 -5.50
C SER A 76 18.93 7.57 -5.50
N ASN A 77 19.05 8.90 -5.66
CA ASN A 77 20.33 9.60 -5.61
C ASN A 77 20.74 10.04 -4.19
N TYR A 78 19.86 9.94 -3.20
CA TYR A 78 20.15 10.29 -1.81
C TYR A 78 20.84 9.14 -1.10
N ARG A 79 21.79 9.45 -0.21
CA ARG A 79 22.56 8.45 0.56
C ARG A 79 21.68 7.48 1.34
N PHE A 80 20.53 7.94 1.85
CA PHE A 80 19.58 7.16 2.63
C PHE A 80 18.24 6.96 1.90
N ALA A 81 18.28 6.81 0.57
CA ALA A 81 17.08 6.71 -0.28
C ALA A 81 16.06 5.67 0.21
N TYR A 82 16.51 4.48 0.62
CA TYR A 82 15.63 3.43 1.15
C TYR A 82 14.92 3.84 2.44
N PHE A 83 15.66 4.46 3.38
CA PHE A 83 15.11 4.90 4.65
C PHE A 83 14.08 6.02 4.43
N PHE A 84 14.42 7.04 3.65
CA PHE A 84 13.49 8.14 3.38
C PHE A 84 12.25 7.67 2.61
N ALA A 85 12.41 6.78 1.62
CA ALA A 85 11.29 6.21 0.88
C ALA A 85 10.33 5.44 1.81
N TRP A 86 10.87 4.66 2.73
CA TRP A 86 10.07 3.94 3.73
C TRP A 86 9.33 4.90 4.66
N VAL A 87 10.04 5.88 5.24
CA VAL A 87 9.44 6.89 6.14
C VAL A 87 8.34 7.66 5.43
N THR A 88 8.54 8.09 4.18
CA THR A 88 7.49 8.81 3.44
C THR A 88 6.29 7.93 3.11
N ALA A 89 6.50 6.65 2.78
CA ALA A 89 5.39 5.71 2.58
C ALA A 89 4.63 5.44 3.88
N PHE A 90 5.35 5.31 5.00
CA PHE A 90 4.76 5.11 6.33
C PHE A 90 3.93 6.31 6.79
N LEU A 91 4.46 7.53 6.62
CA LEU A 91 3.71 8.76 6.90
C LEU A 91 2.47 8.91 6.01
N TYR A 92 2.55 8.46 4.76
CA TYR A 92 1.39 8.42 3.88
C TYR A 92 0.34 7.41 4.37
N ALA A 93 0.75 6.23 4.83
CA ALA A 93 -0.16 5.24 5.43
C ALA A 93 -0.85 5.76 6.70
N MET A 94 -0.11 6.45 7.57
CA MET A 94 -0.68 7.14 8.72
C MET A 94 -1.72 8.19 8.30
N SER A 95 -1.41 8.96 7.26
CA SER A 95 -2.32 9.99 6.73
C SER A 95 -3.58 9.34 6.15
N ASP A 96 -3.45 8.25 5.39
CA ASP A 96 -4.55 7.51 4.78
C ASP A 96 -5.51 6.95 5.85
N GLU A 97 -4.98 6.29 6.88
CA GLU A 97 -5.78 5.77 8.00
C GLU A 97 -6.46 6.89 8.80
N TRP A 98 -5.77 8.02 8.99
CA TRP A 98 -6.35 9.21 9.61
C TRP A 98 -7.51 9.76 8.78
N HIS A 99 -7.40 9.82 7.45
CA HIS A 99 -8.51 10.26 6.59
C HIS A 99 -9.68 9.28 6.62
N GLN A 100 -9.40 7.98 6.64
CA GLN A 100 -10.43 6.94 6.74
C GLN A 100 -11.17 6.97 8.08
N SER A 101 -10.55 7.49 9.14
CA SER A 101 -11.20 7.69 10.45
C SER A 101 -12.37 8.66 10.44
N PHE A 102 -12.46 9.54 9.42
CA PHE A 102 -13.58 10.45 9.24
C PHE A 102 -14.77 9.81 8.52
N MET A 103 -14.62 8.58 8.02
CA MET A 103 -15.72 7.86 7.40
C MET A 103 -16.64 7.26 8.46
N PRO A 104 -17.98 7.34 8.29
CA PRO A 104 -18.93 6.69 9.19
C PRO A 104 -18.60 5.20 9.30
N ASP A 105 -18.68 4.65 10.51
CA ASP A 105 -18.49 3.23 10.81
C ASP A 105 -17.05 2.66 10.62
N ARG A 106 -16.03 3.52 10.48
CA ARG A 106 -14.61 3.10 10.50
C ARG A 106 -13.87 3.61 11.73
N MET A 107 -13.36 2.68 12.55
CA MET A 107 -12.36 3.00 13.57
C MET A 107 -10.96 2.86 12.98
N ALA A 108 -10.18 3.94 13.07
CA ALA A 108 -8.76 3.91 12.73
C ALA A 108 -8.03 2.87 13.58
N SER A 109 -7.23 2.04 12.92
CA SER A 109 -6.50 0.95 13.53
C SER A 109 -5.01 1.13 13.28
N PHE A 110 -4.25 1.34 14.36
CA PHE A 110 -2.79 1.39 14.29
C PHE A 110 -2.18 0.11 13.69
N LYS A 111 -2.88 -1.03 13.81
CA LYS A 111 -2.43 -2.29 13.21
C LYS A 111 -2.41 -2.23 11.68
N ASP A 112 -3.31 -1.48 11.06
CA ASP A 112 -3.40 -1.40 9.60
C ASP A 112 -2.26 -0.54 9.05
N VAL A 113 -1.93 0.58 9.73
CA VAL A 113 -0.72 1.37 9.46
C VAL A 113 0.57 0.53 9.56
N LEU A 114 0.68 -0.34 10.58
CA LEU A 114 1.84 -1.21 10.74
C LEU A 114 1.95 -2.25 9.62
N ILE A 115 0.83 -2.83 9.19
CA ILE A 115 0.80 -3.80 8.08
C ILE A 115 1.24 -3.10 6.79
N ASP A 116 0.71 -1.93 6.51
CA ASP A 116 1.04 -1.14 5.31
C ASP A 116 2.49 -0.68 5.32
N GLY A 117 2.98 -0.24 6.48
CA GLY A 117 4.40 0.04 6.73
C GLY A 117 5.30 -1.18 6.54
N GLY A 118 4.83 -2.36 6.93
CA GLY A 118 5.51 -3.64 6.69
C GLY A 118 5.58 -3.99 5.20
N GLY A 119 4.52 -3.71 4.43
CA GLY A 119 4.49 -3.88 2.98
C GLY A 119 5.47 -2.96 2.26
N ALA A 120 5.50 -1.69 2.66
CA ALA A 120 6.51 -0.73 2.22
C ALA A 120 7.94 -1.22 2.51
N PHE A 121 8.19 -1.72 3.73
CA PHE A 121 9.51 -2.22 4.12
C PHE A 121 9.92 -3.44 3.28
N LEU A 122 9.04 -4.44 3.15
CA LEU A 122 9.32 -5.67 2.41
C LEU A 122 9.63 -5.37 0.94
N ALA A 123 8.84 -4.51 0.29
CA ALA A 123 9.07 -4.12 -1.10
C ALA A 123 10.45 -3.46 -1.30
N LEU A 124 10.88 -2.63 -0.35
CA LEU A 124 12.19 -1.98 -0.38
C LEU A 124 13.34 -2.97 -0.16
N VAL A 125 13.19 -3.94 0.77
CA VAL A 125 14.16 -5.02 0.97
C VAL A 125 14.32 -5.86 -0.30
N LEU A 126 13.21 -6.27 -0.92
CA LEU A 126 13.24 -7.01 -2.19
C LEU A 126 13.93 -6.20 -3.29
N THR A 127 13.62 -4.90 -3.39
CA THR A 127 14.27 -3.99 -4.35
C THR A 127 15.78 -3.91 -4.12
N PHE A 128 16.23 -3.87 -2.87
CA PHE A 128 17.65 -3.89 -2.51
C PHE A 128 18.32 -5.19 -2.93
N LEU A 129 17.74 -6.35 -2.56
CA LEU A 129 18.30 -7.67 -2.89
C LEU A 129 18.41 -7.87 -4.40
N VAL A 130 17.36 -7.56 -5.16
CA VAL A 130 17.35 -7.66 -6.62
C VAL A 130 18.41 -6.75 -7.24
N SER A 131 18.56 -5.52 -6.73
CA SER A 131 19.58 -4.59 -7.25
C SER A 131 21.01 -5.09 -7.02
N ARG A 132 21.24 -5.77 -5.88
CA ARG A 132 22.55 -6.33 -5.53
C ARG A 132 22.84 -7.58 -6.35
N TRP A 133 21.85 -8.46 -6.52
CA TRP A 133 21.98 -9.66 -7.36
C TRP A 133 22.28 -9.31 -8.81
N ARG A 134 21.57 -8.33 -9.40
CA ARG A 134 21.82 -7.87 -10.78
C ARG A 134 23.23 -7.30 -10.96
N LYS A 135 23.79 -6.63 -9.95
CA LYS A 135 25.18 -6.15 -10.00
C LYS A 135 26.21 -7.28 -9.93
N ALA A 136 25.91 -8.35 -9.19
CA ALA A 136 26.80 -9.50 -9.03
C ALA A 136 26.78 -10.46 -10.24
N VAL A 137 25.65 -10.56 -10.95
CA VAL A 137 25.52 -11.39 -12.16
C VAL A 137 25.93 -10.63 -13.43
N GLY A 138 25.78 -9.30 -13.43
CA GLY A 138 26.16 -8.44 -14.55
C GLY A 138 27.62 -7.97 -14.54
N SER A 139 28.44 -8.44 -13.59
CA SER A 139 29.89 -8.22 -13.49
C SER A 139 30.64 -9.50 -13.84
#